data_AF-A0A2V8Z5V3-F1
#
_entry.id   AF-A0A2V8Z5V3-F1
#
_cell.length_a   1.000
_cell.length_b   1.000
_cell.length_c   1.000
_cell.angle_alpha   90.00
_cell.angle_beta   90.00
_cell.angle_gamma   90.00
#
_symmetry.space_group_name_H-M   'P 1'
#
loop_
_entity.id
_entity.type
_entity.pdbx_description
1 polymer ?
#
loop_
_entity_poly.entity_id
_entity_poly.type
_entity_poly.pdbx_seq_one_letter_code
_entity_poly.pdbx_strand_id
1 'polypeptide(L)'
;MTQTNTNATGSPLHLTGAVYQFAAASRLASKPLGQWNTSEIAAVGPKIKVKLNGESVSHLANPRRRPLKGHIGLQNHHPGSPVRFRNLFVKKMCAAVAAGRAR
;
A
#
# COMPACT_ATOMS: atom_id res chain seq x y z
N MET A 1 27.01 -4.55 3.52
CA MET A 1 25.57 -4.64 3.85
C MET A 1 24.98 -5.74 2.98
N THR A 2 24.71 -6.89 3.57
CA THR A 2 24.12 -8.05 2.88
C THR A 2 22.77 -7.65 2.30
N GLN A 3 22.65 -7.67 0.97
CA GLN A 3 21.34 -7.64 0.32
C GLN A 3 20.63 -8.94 0.73
N THR A 4 19.74 -8.85 1.71
CA THR A 4 18.82 -9.93 2.01
C THR A 4 18.00 -10.19 0.77
N ASN A 5 17.99 -11.43 0.29
CA ASN A 5 17.20 -11.84 -0.86
C ASN A 5 15.72 -11.56 -0.56
N THR A 6 15.20 -10.45 -1.10
CA THR A 6 13.85 -9.97 -0.80
C THR A 6 12.76 -10.81 -1.46
N ASN A 7 13.12 -11.66 -2.43
CA ASN A 7 12.22 -12.52 -3.21
C ASN A 7 11.77 -13.80 -2.49
N ALA A 8 11.97 -13.89 -1.17
CA ALA A 8 11.45 -15.00 -0.38
C ALA A 8 9.94 -14.85 -0.08
N THR A 9 9.20 -15.94 -0.21
CA THR A 9 7.83 -16.07 0.33
C THR A 9 7.83 -15.71 1.81
N GLY A 10 6.89 -14.86 2.23
CA GLY A 10 6.79 -14.40 3.62
C GLY A 10 7.65 -13.18 3.97
N SER A 11 8.45 -12.66 3.03
CA SER A 11 9.14 -11.38 3.19
C SER A 11 8.14 -10.26 3.54
N PRO A 12 8.39 -9.45 4.58
CA PRO A 12 7.53 -8.31 4.92
C PRO A 12 7.34 -7.30 3.78
N LEU A 13 8.26 -7.26 2.80
CA LEU A 13 8.15 -6.44 1.59
C LEU A 13 7.14 -6.97 0.58
N HIS A 14 6.72 -8.23 0.72
CA HIS A 14 5.80 -8.95 -0.18
C HIS A 14 4.51 -9.40 0.52
N LEU A 15 4.33 -9.08 1.81
CA LEU A 15 3.08 -9.32 2.52
C LEU A 15 1.98 -8.37 2.05
N THR A 16 0.72 -8.81 2.17
CA THR A 16 -0.47 -7.99 1.90
C THR A 16 -0.42 -6.69 2.69
N GLY A 17 -0.57 -5.55 2.00
CA GLY A 17 -0.51 -4.22 2.60
C GLY A 17 0.87 -3.56 2.54
N ALA A 18 1.91 -4.25 2.09
CA ALA A 18 3.18 -3.63 1.75
C ALA A 18 3.05 -2.74 0.51
N VAL A 19 3.87 -1.68 0.44
CA VAL A 19 4.17 -1.05 -0.84
C VAL A 19 5.29 -1.89 -1.46
N TYR A 20 4.90 -2.79 -2.38
CA TYR A 20 5.74 -3.87 -2.89
C TYR A 20 7.19 -3.43 -3.16
N GLN A 21 8.15 -4.04 -2.46
CA GLN A 21 9.60 -3.73 -2.50
C GLN A 21 10.05 -2.34 -2.01
N PHE A 22 9.15 -1.43 -1.62
CA PHE A 22 9.50 -0.07 -1.16
C PHE A 22 9.21 0.19 0.33
N ALA A 23 8.13 -0.37 0.87
CA ALA A 23 7.79 -0.24 2.28
C ALA A 23 7.14 -1.53 2.78
N ALA A 24 7.80 -2.18 3.74
CA ALA A 24 7.31 -3.42 4.33
C ALA A 24 5.98 -3.21 5.05
N ALA A 25 5.14 -4.26 5.04
CA ALA A 25 4.04 -4.35 5.99
C ALA A 25 4.64 -4.58 7.40
N SER A 26 4.20 -3.81 8.38
CA SER A 26 4.66 -3.93 9.76
C SER A 26 4.17 -5.20 10.46
N ARG A 27 3.14 -5.85 9.91
CA ARG A 27 2.52 -7.07 10.45
C ARG A 27 1.64 -7.76 9.41
N LEU A 28 1.32 -9.03 9.66
CA LEU A 28 0.31 -9.79 8.93
C LEU A 28 -1.09 -9.38 9.41
N ALA A 29 -1.71 -8.40 8.76
CA ALA A 29 -3.07 -7.94 9.09
C ALA A 29 -4.14 -8.50 8.12
N SER A 30 -3.76 -9.34 7.16
CA SER A 30 -4.70 -9.97 6.23
C SER A 30 -5.47 -11.08 6.91
N LYS A 31 -6.77 -11.13 6.63
CA LYS A 31 -7.62 -12.27 6.99
C LYS A 31 -7.26 -13.51 6.17
N PRO A 32 -7.68 -14.72 6.62
CA PRO A 32 -7.53 -15.96 5.86
C PRO A 32 -8.14 -15.89 4.45
N LEU A 33 -7.71 -16.81 3.60
CA LEU A 33 -8.22 -16.96 2.23
C LEU A 33 -9.75 -17.12 2.22
N GLY A 34 -10.39 -16.53 1.21
CA GLY A 34 -11.85 -16.52 1.08
C GLY A 34 -12.57 -15.41 1.86
N GLN A 35 -11.89 -14.73 2.79
CA GLN A 35 -12.46 -13.60 3.52
C GLN A 35 -12.17 -12.26 2.86
N TRP A 36 -13.09 -11.31 3.06
CA TRP A 36 -12.94 -9.95 2.58
C TRP A 36 -11.98 -9.14 3.45
N ASN A 37 -10.93 -8.61 2.82
CA ASN A 37 -10.06 -7.59 3.39
C ASN A 37 -10.49 -6.21 2.90
N THR A 38 -10.45 -5.21 3.80
CA THR A 38 -10.66 -3.80 3.44
C THR A 38 -9.30 -3.13 3.33
N SER A 39 -8.99 -2.54 2.19
CA SER A 39 -7.76 -1.76 2.00
C SER A 39 -8.09 -0.30 1.80
N GLU A 40 -7.44 0.57 2.56
CA GLU A 40 -7.48 2.02 2.37
C GLU A 40 -6.08 2.50 1.99
N ILE A 41 -5.96 3.18 0.86
CA ILE A 41 -4.69 3.68 0.35
C ILE A 41 -4.78 5.19 0.22
N ALA A 42 -3.91 5.90 0.93
CA ALA A 42 -3.77 7.34 0.80
C ALA A 42 -2.47 7.66 0.04
N ALA A 43 -2.63 8.18 -1.18
CA ALA A 43 -1.54 8.70 -2.00
C ALA A 43 -1.61 10.24 -2.00
N VAL A 44 -0.69 10.89 -1.28
CA VAL A 44 -0.66 12.36 -1.13
C VAL A 44 0.74 12.86 -1.46
N GLY A 45 0.87 13.54 -2.61
CA GLY A 45 2.17 13.86 -3.18
C GLY A 45 3.00 12.57 -3.34
N PRO A 46 4.25 12.51 -2.85
CA PRO A 46 5.06 11.30 -2.95
C PRO A 46 4.75 10.26 -1.86
N LYS A 47 3.91 10.58 -0.87
CA LYS A 47 3.69 9.71 0.29
C LYS A 47 2.57 8.72 0.01
N ILE A 48 2.81 7.45 0.33
CA ILE A 48 1.80 6.38 0.28
C ILE A 48 1.64 5.79 1.67
N LYS A 49 0.42 5.78 2.18
CA LYS A 49 0.04 5.07 3.42
C LYS A 49 -0.98 4.00 3.08
N VAL A 50 -0.80 2.81 3.63
CA VAL A 50 -1.75 1.71 3.48
C VAL A 50 -2.29 1.34 4.85
N LYS A 51 -3.62 1.29 4.94
CA LYS A 51 -4.31 0.58 6.01
C LYS A 51 -4.93 -0.70 5.45
N LEU A 52 -4.88 -1.75 6.26
CA LEU A 52 -5.53 -3.02 5.98
C LEU A 52 -6.43 -3.37 7.16
N ASN A 53 -7.71 -3.63 6.92
CA ASN A 53 -8.70 -3.93 7.95
C ASN A 53 -8.76 -2.89 9.08
N GLY A 54 -8.63 -1.60 8.74
CA GLY A 54 -8.64 -0.48 9.69
C GLY A 54 -7.28 -0.14 10.30
N GLU A 55 -6.27 -0.96 10.06
CA GLU A 55 -4.97 -0.85 10.71
C GLU A 55 -3.89 -0.31 9.79
N SER A 56 -3.10 0.67 10.26
CA SER A 56 -1.94 1.16 9.48
C SER A 56 -0.86 0.07 9.40
N VAL A 57 -0.53 -0.36 8.19
CA VAL A 57 0.41 -1.47 7.95
C VAL A 57 1.66 -1.04 7.18
N SER A 58 1.61 0.00 6.35
CA SER A 58 2.82 0.49 5.68
C SER A 58 2.77 1.98 5.38
N HIS A 59 3.96 2.60 5.29
CA HIS A 59 4.13 4.01 4.98
C HIS A 59 5.41 4.22 4.16
N LEU A 60 5.26 4.61 2.90
CA LEU A 60 6.36 5.06 2.05
C LEU A 60 6.42 6.58 2.11
N ALA A 61 7.41 7.11 2.83
CA ALA A 61 7.55 8.56 3.05
C ALA A 61 8.41 9.28 1.99
N ASN A 62 9.38 8.57 1.41
CA ASN A 62 10.34 9.14 0.46
C ASN A 62 10.60 8.17 -0.70
N PRO A 63 9.66 8.03 -1.65
CA PRO A 63 9.89 7.21 -2.83
C PRO A 63 10.99 7.81 -3.69
N ARG A 64 11.66 6.95 -4.47
CA ARG A 64 12.39 7.40 -5.67
C ARG A 64 11.46 8.27 -6.54
N ARG A 65 12.00 9.25 -7.27
CA ARG A 65 11.20 10.15 -8.12
C ARG A 65 10.27 9.34 -9.03
N ARG A 66 8.96 9.45 -8.80
CA ARG A 66 7.88 8.81 -9.54
C ARG A 66 6.85 9.86 -9.96
N PRO A 67 6.12 9.64 -11.07
CA PRO A 67 5.01 10.52 -11.45
C PRO A 67 3.99 10.64 -10.31
N LEU A 68 3.52 11.85 -10.03
CA LEU A 68 2.54 12.12 -8.96
C LEU A 68 1.09 11.91 -9.40
N LYS A 69 0.86 11.53 -10.66
CA LYS A 69 -0.46 11.33 -11.26
C LYS A 69 -0.41 10.12 -12.19
N GLY A 70 -1.54 9.43 -12.29
CA GLY A 70 -1.68 8.24 -13.12
C GLY A 70 -3.04 7.58 -12.91
N HIS A 71 -3.18 6.38 -13.46
CA HIS A 71 -4.38 5.56 -13.35
C HIS A 71 -4.35 4.66 -12.11
N ILE A 72 -5.52 4.24 -11.66
CA ILE A 72 -5.68 3.16 -10.69
C ILE A 72 -5.87 1.85 -11.46
N GLY A 73 -5.11 0.83 -11.11
CA GLY A 73 -5.20 -0.50 -11.71
C GLY A 73 -5.44 -1.57 -10.64
N LEU A 74 -6.16 -2.62 -11.01
CA LEU A 74 -6.37 -3.81 -10.20
C LEU A 74 -5.65 -4.97 -10.88
N GLN A 75 -4.81 -5.68 -10.13
CA GLN A 75 -3.99 -6.77 -10.67
C GLN A 75 -4.51 -8.13 -10.19
N ASN A 76 -4.54 -9.08 -11.11
CA ASN A 76 -4.48 -10.52 -10.81
C ASN A 76 -3.13 -11.03 -11.35
N HIS A 77 -2.39 -11.80 -10.55
CA HIS A 77 -0.98 -12.06 -10.81
C HIS A 77 -0.74 -13.25 -11.76
N HIS A 78 -1.46 -14.37 -11.61
CA HIS A 78 -1.26 -15.56 -12.44
C HIS A 78 -2.53 -16.43 -12.54
N PRO A 79 -2.60 -17.37 -13.51
CA PRO A 79 -3.65 -18.38 -13.53
C PRO A 79 -3.71 -19.15 -12.21
N GLY A 80 -4.92 -19.40 -11.70
CA GLY A 80 -5.12 -20.09 -10.42
C GLY A 80 -5.09 -19.21 -9.17
N SER A 81 -4.87 -17.88 -9.29
CA SER A 81 -4.98 -16.93 -8.17
C SER A 81 -6.22 -16.00 -8.30
N PRO A 82 -7.46 -16.52 -8.33
CA PRO A 82 -8.63 -15.67 -8.52
C PRO A 82 -8.76 -14.64 -7.39
N VAL A 83 -8.88 -13.37 -7.76
CA VAL A 83 -9.14 -12.27 -6.85
C VAL A 83 -10.46 -11.59 -7.23
N ARG A 84 -11.23 -11.19 -6.23
CA ARG A 84 -12.50 -10.47 -6.40
C ARG A 84 -12.41 -9.12 -5.70
N PHE A 85 -12.97 -8.09 -6.32
CA PHE A 85 -13.02 -6.73 -5.78
C PHE A 85 -14.47 -6.28 -5.63
N ARG A 86 -14.74 -5.46 -4.61
CA ARG A 86 -16.04 -4.80 -4.41
C ARG A 86 -15.82 -3.48 -3.65
N ASN A 87 -16.82 -2.60 -3.68
CA ASN A 87 -16.83 -1.36 -2.89
C ASN A 87 -15.61 -0.47 -3.19
N LEU A 88 -15.33 -0.27 -4.48
CA LEU A 88 -14.21 0.55 -4.96
C LEU A 88 -14.64 2.02 -5.00
N PHE A 89 -13.99 2.84 -4.19
CA PHE A 89 -14.25 4.27 -4.12
C PHE A 89 -12.96 5.05 -4.24
N VAL A 90 -13.03 6.24 -4.84
CA VAL A 90 -11.89 7.14 -4.99
C VAL A 90 -12.33 8.52 -4.55
N LYS A 91 -11.54 9.12 -3.65
CA LYS A 91 -11.69 10.52 -3.26
C LYS A 91 -10.42 11.26 -3.61
N LYS A 92 -10.54 12.35 -4.36
CA LYS A 92 -9.42 13.25 -4.63
C LYS A 92 -9.01 13.91 -3.32
N MET A 93 -7.74 13.76 -2.96
CA MET A 93 -7.15 14.41 -1.79
C MET A 93 -6.47 15.70 -2.25
N CYS A 94 -6.91 16.84 -1.73
CA CYS A 94 -6.07 18.04 -1.80
C CYS A 94 -4.92 17.87 -0.81
N ALA A 95 -3.72 18.34 -1.18
CA ALA A 95 -2.64 18.44 -0.21
C ALA A 95 -3.14 19.31 0.94
N ALA A 96 -3.06 18.82 2.17
CA ALA A 96 -3.26 19.67 3.33
C ALA A 96 -2.27 20.83 3.18
N VAL A 97 -2.77 22.06 3.09
CA VAL A 97 -1.93 23.25 3.27
C VAL A 97 -1.26 23.01 4.62
N ALA A 98 0.07 22.90 4.63
CA ALA A 98 0.79 22.80 5.88
C ALA A 98 0.32 23.99 6.72
N ALA A 99 -0.43 23.72 7.79
CA ALA A 99 -0.76 24.75 8.76
C ALA A 99 0.59 25.24 9.25
N GLY A 100 1.00 26.40 8.72
CA GLY A 100 2.21 27.06 9.15
C GLY A 100 2.10 27.19 10.66
N ARG A 101 3.08 26.65 11.38
CA ARG A 101 3.29 27.10 12.75
C ARG A 101 3.62 28.59 12.63
N ALA A 102 2.60 29.40 12.90
CA ALA A 102 2.79 30.82 13.09
C ALA A 102 3.38 31.02 14.49
N ARG A 103 4.57 31.64 14.48
CA ARG A 103 5.38 32.14 15.59
C ARG A 103 6.18 31.09 16.37
#